data_AF-A0A1V9Z1W2-F1
#
_entry.id   AF-A0A1V9Z1W2-F1
#
_cell.length_a   1.000
_cell.length_b   1.000
_cell.length_c   1.000
_cell.angle_alpha   90.00
_cell.angle_beta   90.00
_cell.angle_gamma   90.00
#
_symmetry.space_group_name_H-M   'P 1'
#
loop_
_entity.id
_entity.type
_entity.pdbx_description
1 polymer ?
#
loop_
_entity_poly.entity_id
_entity_poly.type
_entity_poly.pdbx_seq_one_letter_code
_entity_poly.pdbx_strand_id
1 'polypeptide(L)'
;KKEEAQANKPKFPEPELDMSEAAVLMRKERGIIKRESFLMAANEGPTIVIDCGFEEKMNSREKKSLSQQIMFSYGINKRSDTPASVYLTSVRGETLANLNNIGGFNEWLAFASTAQCYMNKFRKESLVYLTADSPNVIEELSTDKVYIIGGIVDRNRLKRITYEKAVAQGIATAKLPLDKVVDMGEATRVLTVNHVFQILVNFRTVHDWTQATMSALPARKGVQVKAD
;
A
#
# COMPACT_ATOMS: atom_id res chain seq x y z
N LYS A 1 12.13 30.74 -35.83
CA LYS A 1 12.59 31.27 -34.52
C LYS A 1 12.40 30.32 -33.31
N LYS A 2 11.73 29.16 -33.43
CA LYS A 2 11.71 28.12 -32.35
C LYS A 2 12.58 26.88 -32.65
N GLU A 3 13.07 26.71 -33.88
CA GLU A 3 13.89 25.55 -34.27
C GLU A 3 15.40 25.74 -34.00
N GLU A 4 15.90 26.96 -33.91
CA GLU A 4 17.34 27.22 -33.67
C GLU A 4 17.75 27.12 -32.19
N ALA A 5 16.80 27.01 -31.26
CA ALA A 5 17.10 26.98 -29.81
C ALA A 5 17.41 25.57 -29.25
N GLN A 6 17.24 24.50 -30.05
CA GLN A 6 17.51 23.12 -29.61
C GLN A 6 18.90 22.61 -29.98
N ALA A 7 19.61 23.28 -30.89
CA ALA A 7 20.87 22.78 -31.45
C ALA A 7 22.11 23.02 -30.57
N ASN A 8 22.00 23.77 -29.46
CA ASN A 8 23.16 24.24 -28.70
C ASN A 8 23.11 23.91 -27.20
N LYS A 9 22.47 22.80 -26.81
CA LYS A 9 22.66 22.25 -25.46
C LYS A 9 24.01 21.52 -25.42
N PRO A 10 24.90 21.79 -24.45
CA PRO A 10 26.12 21.02 -24.29
C PRO A 10 25.74 19.55 -24.11
N LYS A 11 26.20 18.69 -25.03
CA LYS A 11 26.15 17.24 -24.87
C LYS A 11 27.12 16.91 -23.74
N PHE A 12 26.59 16.68 -22.55
CA PHE A 12 27.37 16.02 -21.50
C PHE A 12 27.83 14.68 -22.06
N PRO A 13 29.11 14.29 -21.93
CA PRO A 13 29.55 12.96 -22.31
C PRO A 13 28.66 11.96 -21.57
N GLU A 14 28.02 11.07 -22.32
CA GLU A 14 27.29 9.97 -21.70
C GLU A 14 28.30 9.16 -20.90
N PRO A 15 28.04 8.86 -19.62
CA PRO A 15 28.97 8.08 -18.82
C PRO A 15 29.18 6.73 -19.50
N GLU A 16 30.43 6.46 -19.92
CA GLU A 16 30.82 5.19 -20.53
C GLU A 16 30.60 4.07 -19.52
N LEU A 17 29.66 3.17 -19.82
CA LEU A 17 29.35 2.02 -18.97
C LEU A 17 30.49 1.00 -19.09
N ASP A 18 31.23 0.79 -18.00
CA ASP A 18 32.23 -0.28 -17.92
C ASP A 18 31.54 -1.66 -18.06
N MET A 19 31.79 -2.33 -19.19
CA MET A 19 31.24 -3.64 -19.54
C MET A 19 32.20 -4.79 -19.24
N SER A 20 33.29 -4.57 -18.50
CA SER A 20 34.18 -5.65 -18.07
C SER A 20 33.43 -6.70 -17.26
N GLU A 21 33.85 -7.96 -17.35
CA GLU A 21 33.21 -9.08 -16.63
C GLU A 21 33.13 -8.82 -15.13
N ALA A 22 34.20 -8.26 -14.54
CA ALA A 22 34.23 -7.87 -13.13
C ALA A 22 33.19 -6.80 -12.79
N ALA A 23 33.04 -5.77 -13.62
CA ALA A 23 32.07 -4.71 -13.41
C ALA A 23 30.63 -5.22 -13.61
N VAL A 24 30.39 -6.14 -14.55
CA VAL A 24 29.08 -6.80 -14.73
C VAL A 24 28.74 -7.66 -13.52
N LEU A 25 29.69 -8.47 -13.05
CA LEU A 25 29.52 -9.32 -11.87
C LEU A 25 29.19 -8.51 -10.61
N MET A 26 29.96 -7.44 -10.34
CA MET A 26 29.69 -6.56 -9.21
C MET A 26 28.31 -5.89 -9.27
N ARG A 27 27.82 -5.50 -10.46
CA ARG A 27 26.47 -4.95 -10.60
C ARG A 27 25.40 -6.00 -10.29
N LYS A 28 25.60 -7.25 -10.72
CA LYS A 28 24.72 -8.37 -10.42
C LYS A 28 24.68 -8.65 -8.91
N GLU A 29 25.84 -8.71 -8.26
CA GLU A 29 25.95 -8.91 -6.80
C GLU A 29 25.26 -7.78 -6.01
N ARG A 30 25.52 -6.51 -6.38
CA ARG A 30 24.82 -5.36 -5.78
C ARG A 30 23.31 -5.45 -5.94
N GLY A 31 22.83 -5.93 -7.09
CA GLY A 31 21.41 -6.16 -7.34
C GLY A 31 20.82 -7.23 -6.42
N ILE A 32 21.52 -8.35 -6.23
CA ILE A 32 21.11 -9.44 -5.34
C ILE A 32 21.07 -8.94 -3.89
N ILE A 33 22.14 -8.31 -3.41
CA ILE A 33 22.23 -7.78 -2.04
C ILE A 33 21.09 -6.77 -1.78
N LYS A 34 20.86 -5.85 -2.71
CA LYS A 34 19.77 -4.86 -2.57
C LYS A 34 18.40 -5.54 -2.51
N ARG A 35 18.17 -6.57 -3.34
CA ARG A 35 16.93 -7.33 -3.34
C ARG A 35 16.73 -8.09 -2.03
N GLU A 36 17.75 -8.77 -1.54
CA GLU A 36 17.68 -9.55 -0.30
C GLU A 36 17.49 -8.64 0.91
N SER A 37 18.26 -7.56 1.01
CA SER A 37 18.12 -6.56 2.07
C SER A 37 16.70 -5.96 2.10
N PHE A 38 16.13 -5.65 0.93
CA PHE A 38 14.74 -5.18 0.84
C PHE A 38 13.74 -6.21 1.37
N LEU A 39 13.89 -7.49 1.01
CA LEU A 39 13.00 -8.56 1.46
C LEU A 39 13.15 -8.85 2.96
N MET A 40 14.36 -8.79 3.49
CA MET A 40 14.60 -8.92 4.94
C MET A 40 13.91 -7.79 5.71
N ALA A 41 14.11 -6.53 5.29
CA ALA A 41 13.47 -5.38 5.90
C ALA A 41 11.92 -5.44 5.82
N ALA A 42 11.38 -6.04 4.76
CA ALA A 42 9.95 -6.26 4.57
C ALA A 42 9.40 -7.36 5.49
N ASN A 43 10.19 -8.40 5.77
CA ASN A 43 9.82 -9.51 6.65
C ASN A 43 9.92 -9.14 8.14
N GLU A 44 10.78 -8.19 8.49
CA GLU A 44 10.84 -7.59 9.83
C GLU A 44 9.73 -6.57 10.09
N GLY A 45 9.00 -6.17 9.03
CA GLY A 45 7.85 -5.27 9.12
C GLY A 45 6.54 -5.99 9.43
N PRO A 46 5.46 -5.23 9.68
CA PRO A 46 4.13 -5.81 9.80
C PRO A 46 3.71 -6.46 8.48
N THR A 47 2.90 -7.52 8.56
CA THR A 47 2.26 -8.07 7.37
C THR A 47 1.00 -7.28 7.06
N ILE A 48 0.86 -6.83 5.81
CA ILE A 48 -0.32 -6.09 5.34
C ILE A 48 -1.07 -6.93 4.31
N VAL A 49 -2.38 -7.06 4.47
CA VAL A 49 -3.26 -7.73 3.51
C VAL A 49 -4.13 -6.70 2.82
N ILE A 50 -4.26 -6.78 1.49
CA ILE A 50 -5.34 -6.11 0.75
C ILE A 50 -6.35 -7.19 0.36
N ASP A 51 -7.52 -7.14 1.00
CA ASP A 51 -8.61 -8.10 0.79
C ASP A 51 -9.41 -7.73 -0.46
N CYS A 52 -9.16 -8.43 -1.56
CA CYS A 52 -9.85 -8.22 -2.84
C CYS A 52 -11.19 -9.00 -2.92
N GLY A 53 -11.73 -9.48 -1.79
CA GLY A 53 -12.94 -10.31 -1.75
C GLY A 53 -14.27 -9.59 -2.06
N PHE A 54 -14.23 -8.33 -2.50
CA PHE A 54 -15.41 -7.48 -2.76
C PHE A 54 -15.70 -7.28 -4.25
N GLU A 55 -15.18 -8.13 -5.13
CA GLU A 55 -15.28 -7.97 -6.58
C GLU A 55 -16.73 -7.76 -7.07
N GLU A 56 -17.67 -8.55 -6.59
CA GLU A 56 -19.09 -8.47 -6.98
C GLU A 56 -19.80 -7.19 -6.49
N LYS A 57 -19.14 -6.42 -5.63
CA LYS A 57 -19.66 -5.15 -5.10
C LYS A 57 -19.15 -3.93 -5.87
N MET A 58 -18.28 -4.14 -6.85
CA MET A 58 -17.66 -3.09 -7.67
C MET A 58 -18.02 -3.24 -9.14
N ASN A 59 -18.30 -2.12 -9.81
CA ASN A 59 -18.36 -2.08 -11.27
C ASN A 59 -16.95 -2.05 -11.89
N SER A 60 -16.85 -2.23 -13.22
CA SER A 60 -15.57 -2.26 -13.94
C SER A 60 -14.68 -1.02 -13.72
N ARG A 61 -15.28 0.17 -13.60
CA ARG A 61 -14.51 1.40 -13.31
C ARG A 61 -13.94 1.39 -11.90
N GLU A 62 -14.71 0.92 -10.93
CA GLU A 62 -14.30 0.74 -9.54
C GLU A 62 -13.19 -0.32 -9.42
N LYS A 63 -13.31 -1.47 -10.10
CA LYS A 63 -12.27 -2.52 -10.14
C LYS A 63 -10.96 -2.05 -10.79
N LYS A 64 -11.05 -1.27 -11.88
CA LYS A 64 -9.88 -0.62 -12.50
C LYS A 64 -9.23 0.36 -11.53
N SER A 65 -10.03 1.14 -10.80
CA SER A 65 -9.51 2.05 -9.76
C SER A 65 -8.82 1.30 -8.63
N LEU A 66 -9.39 0.19 -8.15
CA LEU A 66 -8.75 -0.66 -7.14
C LEU A 66 -7.37 -1.14 -7.62
N SER A 67 -7.29 -1.62 -8.86
CA SER A 67 -6.04 -2.11 -9.45
C SER A 67 -4.96 -1.03 -9.50
N GLN A 68 -5.34 0.22 -9.83
CA GLN A 68 -4.43 1.37 -9.75
C GLN A 68 -4.00 1.70 -8.32
N GLN A 69 -4.92 1.63 -7.35
CA GLN A 69 -4.59 1.87 -5.94
C GLN A 69 -3.60 0.81 -5.41
N ILE A 70 -3.78 -0.46 -5.78
CA ILE A 70 -2.84 -1.54 -5.46
C ILE A 70 -1.46 -1.27 -6.08
N MET A 71 -1.41 -0.83 -7.33
CA MET A 71 -0.15 -0.43 -7.98
C MET A 71 0.53 0.75 -7.27
N PHE A 72 -0.24 1.75 -6.82
CA PHE A 72 0.31 2.85 -6.03
C PHE A 72 0.85 2.37 -4.68
N SER A 73 0.14 1.46 -3.99
CA SER A 73 0.63 0.82 -2.76
C SER A 73 1.95 0.10 -2.98
N TYR A 74 2.10 -0.66 -4.08
CA TYR A 74 3.38 -1.28 -4.43
C TYR A 74 4.48 -0.24 -4.65
N GLY A 75 4.19 0.84 -5.38
CA GLY A 75 5.13 1.94 -5.59
C GLY A 75 5.58 2.59 -4.28
N ILE A 76 4.67 2.78 -3.32
CA ILE A 76 4.97 3.29 -1.97
C ILE A 76 5.89 2.31 -1.25
N ASN A 77 5.54 1.02 -1.20
CA ASN A 77 6.32 0.00 -0.49
C ASN A 77 7.74 -0.13 -1.06
N LYS A 78 7.87 -0.15 -2.39
CA LYS A 78 9.15 -0.28 -3.11
C LYS A 78 10.13 0.86 -2.80
N ARG A 79 9.62 2.05 -2.46
CA ARG A 79 10.43 3.23 -2.13
C ARG A 79 10.58 3.46 -0.63
N SER A 80 9.94 2.64 0.21
CA SER A 80 10.04 2.79 1.66
C SER A 80 11.38 2.24 2.15
N ASP A 81 11.97 2.92 3.13
CA ASP A 81 13.10 2.41 3.91
C ASP A 81 12.64 1.32 4.89
N THR A 82 11.35 1.29 5.20
CA THR A 82 10.72 0.31 6.11
C THR A 82 9.60 -0.45 5.38
N PRO A 83 9.91 -1.20 4.31
CA PRO A 83 8.89 -1.91 3.55
C PRO A 83 8.13 -2.90 4.42
N ALA A 84 6.95 -3.29 3.96
CA ALA A 84 6.10 -4.31 4.57
C ALA A 84 5.99 -5.54 3.66
N SER A 85 5.72 -6.70 4.25
CA SER A 85 5.29 -7.89 3.52
C SER A 85 3.81 -7.78 3.18
N VAL A 86 3.47 -7.79 1.89
CA VAL A 86 2.12 -7.49 1.40
C VAL A 86 1.49 -8.68 0.68
N TYR A 87 0.22 -8.93 0.97
CA TYR A 87 -0.57 -9.98 0.34
C TYR A 87 -1.86 -9.44 -0.26
N LEU A 88 -2.06 -9.68 -1.56
CA LEU A 88 -3.33 -9.50 -2.24
C LEU A 88 -4.11 -10.81 -2.14
N THR A 89 -5.15 -10.84 -1.30
CA THR A 89 -5.93 -12.06 -1.04
C THR A 89 -7.29 -11.99 -1.72
N SER A 90 -7.90 -13.16 -1.96
CA SER A 90 -9.18 -13.30 -2.67
C SER A 90 -9.18 -12.66 -4.07
N VAL A 91 -8.01 -12.39 -4.67
CA VAL A 91 -7.91 -11.68 -5.94
C VAL A 91 -8.28 -12.60 -7.10
N ARG A 92 -9.25 -12.18 -7.91
CA ARG A 92 -9.80 -12.96 -9.02
C ARG A 92 -10.38 -12.03 -10.08
N GLY A 93 -11.02 -12.63 -11.08
CA GLY A 93 -11.86 -11.94 -12.05
C GLY A 93 -11.20 -10.77 -12.78
N GLU A 94 -11.97 -9.72 -12.97
CA GLU A 94 -11.58 -8.50 -13.67
C GLU A 94 -10.53 -7.71 -12.88
N THR A 95 -10.54 -7.77 -11.55
CA THR A 95 -9.47 -7.15 -10.73
C THR A 95 -8.12 -7.83 -10.99
N LEU A 96 -8.07 -9.16 -11.02
CA LEU A 96 -6.85 -9.90 -11.36
C LEU A 96 -6.41 -9.62 -12.80
N ALA A 97 -7.34 -9.59 -13.76
CA ALA A 97 -7.05 -9.28 -15.16
C ALA A 97 -6.43 -7.88 -15.30
N ASN A 98 -6.99 -6.88 -14.61
CA ASN A 98 -6.44 -5.52 -14.59
C ASN A 98 -5.03 -5.48 -13.99
N LEU A 99 -4.75 -6.23 -12.91
CA LEU A 99 -3.43 -6.31 -12.30
C LEU A 99 -2.39 -6.98 -13.21
N ASN A 100 -2.77 -8.06 -13.90
CA ASN A 100 -1.90 -8.74 -14.86
C ASN A 100 -1.48 -7.84 -16.05
N ASN A 101 -2.28 -6.82 -16.37
CA ASN A 101 -1.93 -5.82 -17.38
C ASN A 101 -0.92 -4.78 -16.89
N ILE A 102 -0.56 -4.80 -15.61
CA ILE A 102 0.44 -3.88 -15.05
C ILE A 102 1.82 -4.52 -15.16
N GLY A 103 2.76 -3.79 -15.75
CA GLY A 103 4.13 -4.26 -15.98
C GLY A 103 4.80 -4.80 -14.71
N GLY A 104 5.31 -6.03 -14.80
CA GLY A 104 6.05 -6.68 -13.72
C GLY A 104 5.20 -7.12 -12.53
N PHE A 105 3.86 -7.11 -12.59
CA PHE A 105 2.99 -7.50 -11.46
C PHE A 105 3.39 -8.83 -10.79
N ASN A 106 3.71 -9.84 -11.59
CA ASN A 106 4.13 -11.16 -11.10
C ASN A 106 5.54 -11.18 -10.47
N GLU A 107 6.29 -10.09 -10.59
CA GLU A 107 7.68 -9.94 -10.13
C GLU A 107 7.78 -8.89 -9.00
N TRP A 108 6.66 -8.35 -8.52
CA TRP A 108 6.67 -7.35 -7.47
C TRP A 108 7.25 -7.91 -6.17
N LEU A 109 8.34 -7.31 -5.70
CA LEU A 109 9.00 -7.71 -4.46
C LEU A 109 8.11 -7.39 -3.25
N ALA A 110 8.09 -8.32 -2.29
CA ALA A 110 7.27 -8.24 -1.08
C ALA A 110 5.75 -8.07 -1.34
N PHE A 111 5.26 -8.34 -2.56
CA PHE A 111 3.85 -8.32 -2.91
C PHE A 111 3.46 -9.68 -3.50
N ALA A 112 2.78 -10.51 -2.70
CA ALA A 112 2.29 -11.80 -3.15
C ALA A 112 0.78 -11.72 -3.46
N SER A 113 0.33 -12.39 -4.52
CA SER A 113 -1.10 -12.48 -4.87
C SER A 113 -1.62 -13.91 -4.72
N THR A 114 -2.88 -14.06 -4.31
CA THR A 114 -3.53 -15.36 -4.20
C THR A 114 -5.05 -15.26 -4.31
N ALA A 115 -5.67 -16.25 -4.93
CA ALA A 115 -7.13 -16.41 -4.94
C ALA A 115 -7.70 -16.84 -3.58
N GLN A 116 -6.85 -17.32 -2.65
CA GLN A 116 -7.28 -17.75 -1.31
C GLN A 116 -7.66 -16.56 -0.42
N CYS A 117 -8.65 -16.77 0.46
CA CYS A 117 -9.00 -15.83 1.52
C CYS A 117 -7.88 -15.72 2.57
N TYR A 118 -7.69 -14.53 3.14
CA TYR A 118 -6.72 -14.30 4.22
C TYR A 118 -6.93 -15.21 5.44
N MET A 119 -8.17 -15.63 5.73
CA MET A 119 -8.50 -16.56 6.80
C MET A 119 -7.85 -17.95 6.62
N ASN A 120 -7.58 -18.35 5.38
CA ASN A 120 -6.95 -19.63 5.07
C ASN A 120 -5.41 -19.53 5.01
N LYS A 121 -4.86 -18.32 5.15
CA LYS A 121 -3.43 -18.05 4.97
C LYS A 121 -2.75 -17.63 6.27
N PHE A 122 -3.48 -17.00 7.18
CA PHE A 122 -2.95 -16.47 8.44
C PHE A 122 -3.73 -17.00 9.63
N ARG A 123 -3.06 -17.06 10.80
CA ARG A 123 -3.71 -17.46 12.05
C ARG A 123 -4.75 -16.42 12.44
N LYS A 124 -5.97 -16.86 12.79
CA LYS A 124 -7.09 -15.99 13.10
C LYS A 124 -6.77 -14.93 14.17
N GLU A 125 -5.99 -15.29 15.18
CA GLU A 125 -5.61 -14.47 16.34
C GLU A 125 -4.60 -13.35 15.98
N SER A 126 -3.95 -13.46 14.82
CA SER A 126 -3.03 -12.45 14.30
C SER A 126 -3.76 -11.39 13.45
N LEU A 127 -4.99 -11.66 13.02
CA LEU A 127 -5.70 -10.81 12.06
C LEU A 127 -6.35 -9.60 12.73
N VAL A 128 -6.07 -8.42 12.20
CA VAL A 128 -6.70 -7.15 12.57
C VAL A 128 -7.26 -6.49 11.30
N TYR A 129 -8.58 -6.40 11.19
CA TYR A 129 -9.23 -5.75 10.05
C TYR A 129 -9.34 -4.24 10.31
N LEU A 130 -8.69 -3.45 9.46
CA LEU A 130 -8.74 -2.00 9.49
C LEU A 130 -10.01 -1.47 8.83
N THR A 131 -10.85 -0.79 9.60
CA THR A 131 -12.12 -0.24 9.14
C THR A 131 -12.48 1.02 9.91
N ALA A 132 -13.00 2.03 9.22
CA ALA A 132 -13.39 3.31 9.82
C ALA A 132 -14.56 3.16 10.81
N ASP A 133 -15.36 2.11 10.67
CA ASP A 133 -16.53 1.82 11.51
C ASP A 133 -16.19 1.06 12.81
N SER A 134 -14.91 0.73 13.03
CA SER A 134 -14.47 0.02 14.24
C SER A 134 -14.61 0.89 15.50
N PRO A 135 -15.10 0.35 16.62
CA PRO A 135 -15.09 1.05 17.90
C PRO A 135 -13.66 1.17 18.49
N ASN A 136 -12.77 0.25 18.14
CA ASN A 136 -11.39 0.25 18.63
C ASN A 136 -10.50 1.13 17.76
N VAL A 137 -9.57 1.86 18.37
CA VAL A 137 -8.57 2.68 17.70
C VAL A 137 -7.22 1.96 17.75
N ILE A 138 -6.51 1.91 16.62
CA ILE A 138 -5.15 1.39 16.60
C ILE A 138 -4.17 2.41 17.21
N GLU A 139 -3.29 1.94 18.08
CA GLU A 139 -2.29 2.78 18.75
C GLU A 139 -0.88 2.45 18.26
N GLU A 140 -0.59 1.18 18.01
CA GLU A 140 0.72 0.71 17.57
C GLU A 140 0.61 -0.37 16.48
N LEU A 141 1.68 -0.52 15.71
CA LEU A 141 1.85 -1.62 14.76
C LEU A 141 2.79 -2.66 15.36
N SER A 142 2.33 -3.89 15.43
CA SER A 142 3.12 -5.03 15.90
C SER A 142 3.48 -5.95 14.74
N THR A 143 4.67 -6.54 14.80
CA THR A 143 5.20 -7.47 13.80
C THR A 143 4.55 -8.85 13.88
N ASP A 144 3.88 -9.18 14.99
CA ASP A 144 3.13 -10.45 15.16
C ASP A 144 1.71 -10.40 14.57
N LYS A 145 1.26 -9.23 14.13
CA LYS A 145 -0.08 -9.00 13.58
C LYS A 145 -0.09 -8.90 12.06
N VAL A 146 -1.27 -9.16 11.51
CA VAL A 146 -1.61 -9.04 10.10
C VAL A 146 -2.72 -8.01 9.96
N TYR A 147 -2.38 -6.86 9.35
CA TYR A 147 -3.31 -5.75 9.18
C TYR A 147 -4.01 -5.84 7.84
N ILE A 148 -5.33 -5.99 7.85
CA ILE A 148 -6.15 -6.16 6.64
C ILE A 148 -6.78 -4.83 6.24
N ILE A 149 -6.57 -4.43 4.99
CA ILE A 149 -7.22 -3.31 4.33
C ILE A 149 -8.27 -3.88 3.37
N GLY A 150 -9.50 -3.38 3.43
CA GLY A 150 -10.52 -3.74 2.45
C GLY A 150 -10.15 -3.24 1.05
N GLY A 151 -9.88 -4.17 0.14
CA GLY A 151 -9.64 -3.90 -1.28
C GLY A 151 -10.95 -3.59 -1.99
N ILE A 152 -11.54 -2.43 -1.71
CA ILE A 152 -12.82 -1.99 -2.26
C ILE A 152 -12.80 -0.51 -2.62
N VAL A 153 -13.43 -0.17 -3.75
CA VAL A 153 -13.66 1.21 -4.19
C VAL A 153 -15.15 1.43 -4.34
N ASP A 154 -15.79 1.92 -3.30
CA ASP A 154 -17.25 2.09 -3.22
C ASP A 154 -17.68 3.55 -3.03
N ARG A 155 -16.72 4.47 -2.85
CA ARG A 155 -16.96 5.87 -2.47
C ARG A 155 -17.83 6.00 -1.22
N ASN A 156 -17.65 5.09 -0.25
CA ASN A 156 -18.42 5.03 0.99
C ASN A 156 -19.94 4.81 0.78
N ARG A 157 -20.31 4.14 -0.31
CA ARG A 157 -21.69 3.67 -0.60
C ARG A 157 -22.08 2.49 0.29
N LEU A 158 -21.13 1.58 0.55
CA LEU A 158 -21.33 0.33 1.27
C LEU A 158 -20.91 0.51 2.72
N LYS A 159 -21.78 1.15 3.50
CA LYS A 159 -21.55 1.41 4.92
C LYS A 159 -21.27 0.11 5.66
N ARG A 160 -20.27 0.13 6.56
CA ARG A 160 -19.97 -0.94 7.52
C ARG A 160 -19.61 -2.31 6.93
N ILE A 161 -19.53 -2.47 5.61
CA ILE A 161 -19.37 -3.78 4.96
C ILE A 161 -18.10 -4.53 5.41
N THR A 162 -17.00 -3.82 5.59
CA THR A 162 -15.73 -4.40 6.05
C THR A 162 -15.76 -4.72 7.54
N TYR A 163 -16.43 -3.89 8.34
CA TYR A 163 -16.61 -4.11 9.77
C TYR A 163 -17.51 -5.32 10.03
N GLU A 164 -18.65 -5.40 9.36
CA GLU A 164 -19.60 -6.51 9.47
C GLU A 164 -18.95 -7.83 9.03
N LYS A 165 -18.17 -7.82 7.95
CA LYS A 165 -17.38 -8.98 7.52
C LYS A 165 -16.41 -9.46 8.60
N ALA A 166 -15.66 -8.55 9.20
CA ALA A 166 -14.68 -8.88 10.23
C ALA A 166 -15.35 -9.40 11.52
N VAL A 167 -16.44 -8.78 11.95
CA VAL A 167 -17.24 -9.21 13.11
C VAL A 167 -17.83 -10.60 12.87
N ALA A 168 -18.41 -10.86 11.70
CA ALA A 168 -18.97 -12.17 11.35
C ALA A 168 -17.91 -13.28 11.34
N GLN A 169 -16.67 -12.94 11.01
CA GLN A 169 -15.53 -13.88 11.05
C GLN A 169 -14.92 -14.02 12.45
N GLY A 170 -15.30 -13.15 13.39
CA GLY A 170 -14.78 -13.10 14.75
C GLY A 170 -13.29 -12.74 14.81
N ILE A 171 -12.84 -11.82 13.96
CA ILE A 171 -11.46 -11.29 13.98
C ILE A 171 -11.44 -9.88 14.58
N ALA A 172 -10.29 -9.45 15.09
CA ALA A 172 -10.15 -8.12 15.68
C ALA A 172 -10.38 -7.03 14.63
N THR A 173 -10.91 -5.88 15.05
CA THR A 173 -11.08 -4.69 14.20
C THR A 173 -10.41 -3.50 14.85
N ALA A 174 -9.88 -2.58 14.05
CA ALA A 174 -9.40 -1.28 14.51
C ALA A 174 -9.63 -0.19 13.45
N LYS A 175 -9.80 1.06 13.88
CA LYS A 175 -9.78 2.25 13.01
C LYS A 175 -8.45 2.99 13.19
N LEU A 176 -8.00 3.67 12.14
CA LEU A 176 -6.88 4.61 12.25
C LEU A 176 -7.23 5.76 13.22
N PRO A 177 -6.26 6.30 13.98
CA PRO A 177 -6.50 7.37 14.96
C PRO A 177 -6.70 8.75 14.31
N LEU A 178 -7.41 8.82 13.19
CA LEU A 178 -7.62 10.05 12.40
C LEU A 178 -8.27 11.17 13.23
N ASP A 179 -9.25 10.83 14.07
CA ASP A 179 -9.97 11.81 14.90
C ASP A 179 -9.07 12.47 15.98
N LYS A 180 -7.96 11.80 16.35
CA LYS A 180 -6.95 12.32 17.28
C LYS A 180 -5.97 13.25 16.57
N VAL A 181 -5.60 12.93 15.33
CA VAL A 181 -4.42 13.54 14.69
C VAL A 181 -4.72 14.65 13.68
N VAL A 182 -5.93 14.65 13.10
CA VAL A 182 -6.27 15.59 12.04
C VAL A 182 -7.68 16.13 12.17
N ASP A 183 -7.83 17.44 11.96
CA ASP A 183 -9.14 18.00 11.65
C ASP A 183 -9.38 17.86 10.15
N MET A 184 -10.33 16.99 9.82
CA MET A 184 -10.77 16.75 8.46
C MET A 184 -12.00 17.57 8.09
N GLY A 185 -12.54 18.41 8.98
CA GLY A 185 -13.78 19.16 8.74
C GLY A 185 -14.91 18.27 8.21
N GLU A 186 -15.53 18.67 7.10
CA GLU A 186 -16.57 17.90 6.40
C GLU A 186 -16.04 16.71 5.57
N ALA A 187 -14.72 16.57 5.42
CA ALA A 187 -14.14 15.51 4.60
C ALA A 187 -14.36 14.12 5.23
N THR A 188 -14.62 13.13 4.38
CA THR A 188 -14.86 11.76 4.83
C THR A 188 -13.60 11.14 5.45
N ARG A 189 -13.80 10.46 6.58
CA ARG A 189 -12.81 9.64 7.27
C ARG A 189 -12.52 8.31 6.54
N VAL A 190 -13.33 7.97 5.54
CA VAL A 190 -13.09 6.81 4.69
C VAL A 190 -11.98 7.14 3.69
N LEU A 191 -10.84 6.48 3.85
CA LEU A 191 -9.66 6.65 3.00
C LEU A 191 -9.64 5.60 1.88
N THR A 192 -8.93 5.91 0.80
CA THR A 192 -8.68 4.93 -0.27
C THR A 192 -7.62 3.92 0.17
N VAL A 193 -7.56 2.76 -0.49
CA VAL A 193 -6.66 1.64 -0.15
C VAL A 193 -5.21 2.10 -0.06
N ASN A 194 -4.76 2.86 -1.06
CA ASN A 194 -3.39 3.36 -1.12
C ASN A 194 -3.05 4.36 -0.01
N HIS A 195 -4.01 5.18 0.45
CA HIS A 195 -3.75 6.12 1.55
C HIS A 195 -3.65 5.37 2.88
N VAL A 196 -4.54 4.41 3.15
CA VAL A 196 -4.43 3.56 4.36
C VAL A 196 -3.08 2.83 4.35
N PHE A 197 -2.71 2.24 3.21
CA PHE A 197 -1.44 1.57 3.04
C PHE A 197 -0.24 2.49 3.32
N GLN A 198 -0.25 3.70 2.74
CA GLN A 198 0.82 4.68 2.95
C GLN A 198 0.94 5.11 4.40
N ILE A 199 -0.17 5.30 5.11
CA ILE A 199 -0.15 5.64 6.54
C ILE A 199 0.54 4.53 7.34
N LEU A 200 0.20 3.26 7.10
CA LEU A 200 0.81 2.13 7.82
C LEU A 200 2.31 2.04 7.58
N VAL A 201 2.74 2.15 6.32
CA VAL A 201 4.16 2.09 5.96
C VAL A 201 4.92 3.29 6.54
N ASN A 202 4.38 4.50 6.41
CA ASN A 202 5.04 5.71 6.93
C ASN A 202 5.12 5.68 8.46
N PHE A 203 4.07 5.22 9.15
CA PHE A 203 4.05 5.12 10.61
C PHE A 203 5.19 4.25 11.15
N ARG A 204 5.60 3.21 10.41
CA ARG A 204 6.76 2.38 10.80
C ARG A 204 8.07 3.16 10.80
N THR A 205 8.20 4.19 9.96
CA THR A 205 9.40 5.03 9.92
C THR A 205 9.36 6.13 10.98
N VAL A 206 8.23 6.82 11.10
CA VAL A 206 8.14 8.03 11.94
C VAL A 206 7.62 7.78 13.36
N HIS A 207 6.98 6.64 13.60
CA HIS A 207 6.32 6.29 14.87
C HIS A 207 5.35 7.35 15.41
N ASP A 208 4.76 8.12 14.49
CA ASP A 208 3.90 9.26 14.78
C ASP A 208 2.72 9.24 13.79
N TRP A 209 1.51 9.06 14.32
CA TRP A 209 0.30 8.96 13.51
C TRP A 209 -0.05 10.27 12.80
N THR A 210 0.30 11.42 13.37
CA THR A 210 0.08 12.74 12.77
C THR A 210 0.95 12.92 11.55
N GLN A 211 2.26 12.68 11.68
CA GLN A 211 3.21 12.76 10.56
C GLN A 211 2.90 11.73 9.47
N ALA A 212 2.59 10.48 9.84
CA ALA A 212 2.21 9.44 8.89
C ALA A 212 0.92 9.78 8.13
N THR A 213 -0.07 10.36 8.82
CA THR A 213 -1.34 10.77 8.21
C THR A 213 -1.16 11.95 7.27
N MET A 214 -0.46 13.01 7.71
CA MET A 214 -0.25 14.22 6.91
C MET A 214 0.56 13.97 5.64
N SER A 215 1.55 13.06 5.70
CA SER A 215 2.34 12.68 4.51
C SER A 215 1.59 11.82 3.51
N ALA A 216 0.52 11.13 3.94
CA ALA A 216 -0.28 10.25 3.09
C ALA A 216 -1.52 10.93 2.48
N LEU A 217 -2.07 11.95 3.13
CA LEU A 217 -3.29 12.60 2.67
C LEU A 217 -2.98 13.71 1.64
N PRO A 218 -3.75 13.79 0.54
CA PRO A 218 -3.52 14.82 -0.47
C PRO A 218 -3.95 16.20 0.06
N ALA A 219 -3.17 17.24 -0.25
CA ALA A 219 -3.40 18.62 0.20
C ALA A 219 -4.83 19.15 -0.02
N ARG A 220 -5.50 18.70 -1.09
CA ARG A 220 -6.89 19.04 -1.41
C ARG A 220 -7.94 18.60 -0.37
N LYS A 221 -7.59 17.73 0.58
CA LYS A 221 -8.49 17.34 1.66
C LYS A 221 -8.62 18.39 2.78
N GLY A 222 -7.93 19.54 2.67
CA GLY A 222 -8.05 20.64 3.63
C GLY A 222 -7.62 20.28 5.05
N VAL A 223 -6.82 19.21 5.18
CA VAL A 223 -6.45 18.61 6.46
C VAL A 223 -5.54 19.57 7.21
N GLN A 224 -5.96 19.95 8.41
CA GLN A 224 -5.12 20.70 9.35
C GLN A 224 -4.74 19.77 10.51
N VAL A 225 -3.52 19.94 11.02
CA VAL A 225 -3.11 19.29 12.26
C VAL A 225 -4.01 19.83 13.38
N LYS A 226 -4.56 18.95 14.20
CA LYS A 226 -5.39 19.37 15.34
C LYS A 226 -4.46 20.04 16.36
N ALA A 227 -4.75 21.28 16.72
CA ALA A 227 -4.06 21.94 17.83
C ALA A 227 -4.46 21.26 19.15
N ASP A 228 -3.49 21.09 20.05
CA ASP A 228 -3.69 20.50 21.38
C ASP A 228 -4.73 21.26 22.23
#